data_AF-A0A2E8X2H6-F1
#
_entry.id   AF-A0A2E8X2H6-F1
#
_cell.length_a   1.000
_cell.length_b   1.000
_cell.length_c   1.000
_cell.angle_alpha   90.00
_cell.angle_beta   90.00
_cell.angle_gamma   90.00
#
_symmetry.space_group_name_H-M   'P 1'
#
loop_
_entity.id
_entity.type
_entity.pdbx_description
1 polymer ?
#
loop_
_entity_poly.entity_id
_entity_poly.type
_entity_poly.pdbx_seq_one_letter_code
_entity_poly.pdbx_strand_id
1 'polypeptide(L)'
;PIGEEEIKWAKLFEEDQILENGYRTQKATKPQTLSYAMVDSPVGIAAWIIEKMHSWSDCHGDLESKWTKDHLLTNIMLYVITETFPTASWIYYGRRIEGNTTAAASIVLSEKGNRVEVPTACALFPRELLRWAPRSYVERIFNVTRWTEMNSGAHFAAMEEPELYINDIREFATENYVS
;
A
#
# COMPACT_ATOMS: atom_id res chain seq x y z
N PRO A 1 -5.12 12.38 -14.98
CA PRO A 1 -4.58 11.53 -16.07
C PRO A 1 -4.63 12.31 -17.39
N ILE A 2 -3.55 12.31 -18.16
CA ILE A 2 -3.44 12.94 -19.49
C ILE A 2 -2.97 11.91 -20.51
N GLY A 3 -3.52 11.96 -21.72
CA GLY A 3 -3.20 10.99 -22.78
C GLY A 3 -3.82 9.61 -22.55
N GLU A 4 -3.74 8.77 -23.59
CA GLU A 4 -4.43 7.47 -23.64
C GLU A 4 -3.92 6.49 -22.59
N GLU A 5 -2.60 6.43 -22.38
CA GLU A 5 -1.97 5.51 -21.43
C GLU A 5 -2.39 5.79 -19.98
N GLU A 6 -2.31 7.04 -19.52
CA GLU A 6 -2.68 7.38 -18.14
C GLU A 6 -4.18 7.24 -17.91
N ILE A 7 -5.03 7.55 -18.91
CA ILE A 7 -6.48 7.35 -18.80
C ILE A 7 -6.81 5.86 -18.70
N LYS A 8 -6.16 5.03 -19.52
CA LYS A 8 -6.30 3.57 -19.46
C LYS A 8 -5.84 3.03 -18.11
N TRP A 9 -4.69 3.47 -17.61
CA TRP A 9 -4.21 3.09 -16.27
C TRP A 9 -5.22 3.48 -15.19
N ALA A 10 -5.71 4.72 -15.19
CA ALA A 10 -6.62 5.19 -14.15
C ALA A 10 -7.91 4.36 -14.09
N LYS A 11 -8.45 3.99 -15.25
CA LYS A 11 -9.60 3.09 -15.33
C LYS A 11 -9.31 1.71 -14.75
N LEU A 12 -8.20 1.08 -15.15
CA LEU A 12 -7.81 -0.23 -14.65
C LEU A 12 -7.53 -0.20 -13.14
N PHE A 13 -6.89 0.87 -12.65
CA PHE A 13 -6.62 1.09 -11.24
C PHE A 13 -7.93 1.19 -10.43
N GLU A 14 -8.95 1.88 -10.94
CA GLU A 14 -10.27 1.91 -10.31
C GLU A 14 -10.93 0.53 -10.30
N GLU A 15 -10.84 -0.22 -11.40
CA GLU A 15 -11.39 -1.59 -11.50
C GLU A 15 -10.73 -2.53 -10.49
N ASP A 16 -9.40 -2.53 -10.39
CA ASP A 16 -8.62 -3.34 -9.44
C ASP A 16 -9.03 -3.04 -7.98
N GLN A 17 -9.40 -1.78 -7.66
CA GLN A 17 -9.84 -1.39 -6.32
C GLN A 17 -11.20 -1.93 -5.90
N ILE A 18 -12.09 -2.27 -6.84
CA ILE A 18 -13.50 -2.59 -6.53
C ILE A 18 -13.59 -3.77 -5.56
N LEU A 19 -12.84 -4.85 -5.82
CA LEU A 19 -12.87 -6.06 -4.99
C LEU A 19 -12.29 -5.81 -3.59
N GLU A 20 -11.28 -4.93 -3.48
CA GLU A 20 -10.61 -4.64 -2.21
C GLU A 20 -11.34 -3.61 -1.34
N ASN A 21 -12.38 -2.96 -1.87
CA ASN A 21 -13.05 -1.87 -1.19
C ASN A 21 -13.86 -2.29 0.04
N GLY A 22 -14.22 -3.56 0.21
CA GLY A 22 -15.02 -4.01 1.36
C GLY A 22 -14.36 -3.69 2.70
N TYR A 23 -13.12 -4.17 2.86
CA TYR A 23 -12.22 -3.87 3.98
C TYR A 23 -12.13 -2.36 4.25
N ARG A 24 -11.80 -1.60 3.19
CA ARG A 24 -11.52 -0.17 3.26
C ARG A 24 -12.76 0.62 3.64
N THR A 25 -13.90 0.28 3.05
CA THR A 25 -15.18 0.97 3.28
C THR A 25 -15.68 0.74 4.69
N GLN A 26 -15.57 -0.49 5.19
CA GLN A 26 -15.99 -0.80 6.56
C GLN A 26 -15.17 0.00 7.58
N LYS A 27 -13.84 -0.05 7.49
CA LYS A 27 -12.95 0.75 8.36
C LYS A 27 -13.17 2.26 8.20
N ALA A 28 -13.43 2.73 6.98
CA ALA A 28 -13.59 4.16 6.72
C ALA A 28 -14.94 4.74 7.15
N THR A 29 -15.95 3.90 7.45
CA THR A 29 -17.32 4.39 7.74
C THR A 29 -17.83 3.98 9.11
N LYS A 30 -17.40 2.82 9.63
CA LYS A 30 -17.86 2.23 10.89
C LYS A 30 -16.68 1.55 11.64
N PRO A 31 -15.53 2.25 11.82
CA PRO A 31 -14.35 1.64 12.44
C PRO A 31 -14.66 1.12 13.85
N GLN A 32 -15.34 1.92 14.68
CA GLN A 32 -15.66 1.53 16.06
C GLN A 32 -16.56 0.29 16.15
N THR A 33 -17.56 0.17 15.26
CA THR A 33 -18.45 -1.00 15.23
C THR A 33 -17.69 -2.26 14.83
N LEU A 34 -16.83 -2.17 13.80
CA LEU A 34 -15.96 -3.28 13.39
C LEU A 34 -15.04 -3.71 14.53
N SER A 35 -14.47 -2.75 15.26
CA SER A 35 -13.56 -3.01 16.37
C SER A 35 -14.14 -3.92 17.44
N TYR A 36 -15.39 -3.72 17.86
CA TYR A 36 -16.03 -4.57 18.87
C TYR A 36 -16.13 -6.04 18.45
N ALA A 37 -16.37 -6.30 17.16
CA ALA A 37 -16.39 -7.68 16.65
C ALA A 37 -14.99 -8.32 16.59
N MET A 38 -13.95 -7.51 16.44
CA MET A 38 -12.57 -7.97 16.23
C MET A 38 -11.82 -8.17 17.55
N VAL A 39 -11.96 -7.26 18.51
CA VAL A 39 -11.28 -7.35 19.81
C VAL A 39 -11.72 -8.57 20.63
N ASP A 40 -12.95 -9.04 20.43
CA ASP A 40 -13.49 -10.23 21.11
C ASP A 40 -13.06 -11.55 20.43
N SER A 41 -12.39 -11.49 19.28
CA SER A 41 -12.04 -12.68 18.49
C SER A 41 -10.66 -12.57 17.82
N PRO A 42 -9.61 -13.18 18.41
CA PRO A 42 -8.31 -13.32 17.77
C PRO A 42 -8.38 -14.01 16.41
N VAL A 43 -9.31 -14.96 16.23
CA VAL A 43 -9.57 -15.63 14.93
C VAL A 43 -10.17 -14.65 13.93
N GLY A 44 -11.06 -13.75 14.37
CA GLY A 44 -11.60 -12.67 13.54
C GLY A 44 -10.51 -11.73 13.03
N ILE A 45 -9.61 -11.29 13.92
CA ILE A 45 -8.43 -10.49 13.55
C ILE A 45 -7.53 -11.25 12.58
N ALA A 46 -7.24 -12.52 12.87
CA ALA A 46 -6.40 -13.36 12.02
C ALA A 46 -6.97 -13.49 10.61
N ALA A 47 -8.25 -13.83 10.47
CA ALA A 47 -8.92 -13.96 9.18
C ALA A 47 -8.92 -12.63 8.40
N TRP A 48 -9.17 -11.52 9.08
CA TRP A 48 -9.19 -10.18 8.48
C TRP A 48 -7.81 -9.74 7.94
N ILE A 49 -6.72 -10.18 8.58
CA ILE A 49 -5.35 -9.85 8.18
C ILE A 49 -4.82 -10.85 7.13
N ILE A 50 -5.02 -12.16 7.36
CA ILE A 50 -4.50 -13.23 6.48
C ILE A 50 -5.09 -13.11 5.07
N GLU A 51 -6.36 -12.73 4.94
CA GLU A 51 -6.96 -12.49 3.61
C GLU A 51 -6.17 -11.46 2.81
N LYS A 52 -5.67 -10.39 3.45
CA LYS A 52 -4.84 -9.38 2.78
C LYS A 52 -3.43 -9.88 2.52
N MET A 53 -2.86 -10.64 3.44
CA MET A 53 -1.56 -11.28 3.21
C MET A 53 -1.63 -12.30 2.06
N HIS A 54 -2.76 -12.96 1.83
CA HIS A 54 -2.94 -13.85 0.68
C HIS A 54 -3.13 -13.06 -0.62
N SER A 55 -4.08 -12.13 -0.64
CA SER A 55 -4.46 -11.40 -1.86
C SER A 55 -3.37 -10.44 -2.34
N TRP A 56 -2.56 -9.87 -1.44
CA TRP A 56 -1.60 -8.80 -1.75
C TRP A 56 -0.14 -9.26 -1.77
N SER A 57 0.11 -10.57 -1.70
CA SER A 57 1.45 -11.14 -1.78
C SER A 57 1.73 -11.80 -3.12
N ASP A 58 3.01 -11.94 -3.44
CA ASP A 58 3.49 -12.68 -4.59
C ASP A 58 3.51 -14.21 -4.33
N CYS A 59 2.42 -14.73 -3.75
CA CYS A 59 2.33 -16.13 -3.29
C CYS A 59 1.58 -17.05 -4.27
N HIS A 60 1.08 -16.50 -5.39
CA HIS A 60 0.38 -17.24 -6.45
C HIS A 60 -0.74 -18.18 -5.98
N GLY A 61 -1.42 -17.83 -4.89
CA GLY A 61 -2.50 -18.62 -4.30
C GLY A 61 -2.06 -19.58 -3.20
N ASP A 62 -0.76 -19.87 -3.06
CA ASP A 62 -0.19 -20.65 -1.96
C ASP A 62 0.47 -19.71 -0.94
N LEU A 63 -0.25 -19.35 0.12
CA LEU A 63 0.23 -18.41 1.13
C LEU A 63 1.56 -18.85 1.77
N GLU A 64 1.69 -20.15 2.05
CA GLU A 64 2.85 -20.70 2.76
C GLU A 64 4.11 -20.71 1.89
N SER A 65 3.99 -20.48 0.57
CA SER A 65 5.14 -20.26 -0.33
C SER A 65 5.89 -18.96 -0.05
N LYS A 66 5.21 -17.94 0.51
CA LYS A 66 5.79 -16.64 0.86
C LYS A 66 5.86 -16.40 2.37
N TRP A 67 4.95 -16.99 3.15
CA TRP A 67 4.83 -16.69 4.56
C TRP A 67 4.87 -17.95 5.42
N THR A 68 5.84 -18.02 6.32
CA THR A 68 5.79 -19.00 7.39
C THR A 68 4.63 -18.68 8.34
N LYS A 69 4.12 -19.69 9.04
CA LYS A 69 3.08 -19.48 10.07
C LYS A 69 3.58 -18.55 11.17
N ASP A 70 4.86 -18.60 11.52
CA ASP A 70 5.45 -17.72 12.51
C ASP A 70 5.43 -16.25 12.05
N HIS A 71 5.69 -15.96 10.76
CA HIS A 71 5.55 -14.60 10.23
C HIS A 71 4.11 -14.10 10.34
N LEU A 72 3.14 -14.91 9.88
CA LEU A 72 1.72 -14.57 9.92
C LEU A 72 1.25 -14.34 11.36
N LEU A 73 1.53 -15.29 12.25
CA LEU A 73 1.12 -15.24 13.65
C LEU A 73 1.82 -14.11 14.40
N THR A 74 3.09 -13.82 14.12
CA THR A 74 3.79 -12.69 14.74
C THR A 74 3.07 -11.38 14.40
N ASN A 75 2.77 -11.14 13.12
CA ASN A 75 2.05 -9.94 12.70
C ASN A 75 0.65 -9.87 13.35
N ILE A 76 -0.11 -10.96 13.32
CA ILE A 76 -1.45 -11.03 13.94
C ILE A 76 -1.37 -10.77 15.44
N MET A 77 -0.43 -11.41 16.14
CA MET A 77 -0.30 -11.31 17.58
C MET A 77 0.08 -9.90 18.01
N LEU A 78 0.83 -9.13 17.21
CA LEU A 78 1.03 -7.71 17.50
C LEU A 78 -0.30 -6.97 17.61
N TYR A 79 -1.28 -7.20 16.72
CA TYR A 79 -2.60 -6.59 16.83
C TYR A 79 -3.41 -7.09 18.02
N VAL A 80 -3.32 -8.38 18.33
CA VAL A 80 -4.08 -9.01 19.43
C VAL A 80 -3.56 -8.55 20.79
N ILE A 81 -2.26 -8.70 21.07
CA ILE A 81 -1.69 -8.48 22.40
C ILE A 81 -1.56 -7.00 22.75
N THR A 82 -1.46 -6.13 21.75
CA THR A 82 -1.42 -4.68 21.96
C THR A 82 -2.80 -4.04 21.87
N GLU A 83 -3.84 -4.84 21.55
CA GLU A 83 -5.22 -4.37 21.36
C GLU A 83 -5.34 -3.21 20.36
N THR A 84 -4.54 -3.25 19.28
CA THR A 84 -4.41 -2.14 18.33
C THR A 84 -5.26 -2.26 17.07
N PHE A 85 -6.01 -3.36 16.88
CA PHE A 85 -6.97 -3.42 15.76
C PHE A 85 -7.93 -2.20 15.74
N PRO A 86 -8.49 -1.73 16.87
CA PRO A 86 -9.35 -0.57 16.89
C PRO A 86 -8.63 0.72 16.47
N THR A 87 -7.48 1.01 17.09
CA THR A 87 -6.73 2.24 16.84
C THR A 87 -6.20 2.29 15.40
N ALA A 88 -5.69 1.16 14.88
CA ALA A 88 -5.24 1.04 13.50
C ALA A 88 -6.37 1.18 12.45
N SER A 89 -7.63 1.02 12.85
CA SER A 89 -8.78 1.18 11.94
C SER A 89 -9.18 2.64 11.74
N TRP A 90 -8.88 3.53 12.69
CA TRP A 90 -9.32 4.92 12.66
C TRP A 90 -8.67 5.77 11.55
N ILE A 91 -7.46 5.41 11.10
CA ILE A 91 -6.81 6.10 9.97
C ILE A 91 -7.68 6.11 8.71
N TYR A 92 -8.46 5.06 8.48
CA TYR A 92 -9.36 4.96 7.32
C TYR A 92 -10.52 5.94 7.42
N TYR A 93 -11.07 6.11 8.62
CA TYR A 93 -12.16 7.07 8.87
C TYR A 93 -11.63 8.50 8.76
N GLY A 94 -10.49 8.80 9.40
CA GLY A 94 -9.80 10.08 9.29
C GLY A 94 -9.56 10.48 7.83
N ARG A 95 -8.93 9.58 7.06
CA ARG A 95 -8.70 9.79 5.63
C ARG A 95 -9.98 10.09 4.84
N ARG A 96 -11.11 9.45 5.19
CA ARG A 96 -12.39 9.66 4.51
C ARG A 96 -13.02 11.01 4.84
N ILE A 97 -13.00 11.43 6.11
CA ILE A 97 -13.60 12.71 6.53
C ILE A 97 -12.75 13.91 6.17
N GLU A 98 -11.43 13.73 6.09
CA GLU A 98 -10.48 14.77 5.63
C GLU A 98 -10.54 14.98 4.10
N GLY A 99 -11.38 14.23 3.38
CA GLY A 99 -11.54 14.36 1.92
C GLY A 99 -10.38 13.78 1.11
N ASN A 100 -9.46 13.06 1.75
CA ASN A 100 -8.20 12.62 1.16
C ASN A 100 -8.30 11.24 0.50
N THR A 101 -9.13 11.12 -0.55
CA THR A 101 -9.16 9.87 -1.32
C THR A 101 -7.87 9.65 -2.12
N THR A 102 -7.09 10.68 -2.43
CA THR A 102 -5.73 10.58 -3.00
C THR A 102 -4.94 11.86 -2.69
N ALA A 103 -4.62 12.12 -1.41
CA ALA A 103 -3.99 13.38 -0.96
C ALA A 103 -2.87 13.90 -1.87
N ALA A 104 -1.90 13.05 -2.21
CA ALA A 104 -0.78 13.46 -3.05
C ALA A 104 -1.25 13.84 -4.46
N ALA A 105 -2.04 13.01 -5.14
CA ALA A 105 -2.49 13.32 -6.50
C ALA A 105 -3.51 14.46 -6.55
N SER A 106 -4.47 14.53 -5.62
CA SER A 106 -5.52 15.56 -5.64
C SER A 106 -5.03 16.91 -5.15
N ILE A 107 -4.06 16.95 -4.22
CA ILE A 107 -3.41 18.20 -3.79
C ILE A 107 -2.40 18.65 -4.86
N VAL A 108 -1.52 17.77 -5.37
CA VAL A 108 -0.48 18.13 -6.35
C VAL A 108 -1.05 18.41 -7.76
N LEU A 109 -2.15 17.75 -8.16
CA LEU A 109 -2.81 18.02 -9.44
C LEU A 109 -3.96 19.03 -9.34
N SER A 110 -4.22 19.61 -8.16
CA SER A 110 -5.09 20.79 -8.07
C SER A 110 -4.43 21.99 -8.73
N GLU A 111 -5.20 22.98 -9.16
CA GLU A 111 -4.66 24.25 -9.73
C GLU A 111 -3.69 24.99 -8.78
N LYS A 112 -3.66 24.62 -7.49
CA LYS A 112 -2.79 25.18 -6.45
C LYS A 112 -1.70 24.22 -5.96
N GLY A 113 -1.66 23.01 -6.51
CA GLY A 113 -0.74 21.95 -6.14
C GLY A 113 0.63 22.14 -6.75
N ASN A 114 1.65 22.30 -5.92
CA ASN A 114 3.02 22.25 -6.40
C ASN A 114 3.48 20.80 -6.48
N ARG A 115 4.22 20.46 -7.54
CA ARG A 115 5.00 19.22 -7.65
C ARG A 115 5.85 19.05 -6.38
N VAL A 116 5.94 17.82 -5.87
CA VAL A 116 6.79 17.50 -4.73
C VAL A 116 8.24 17.50 -5.20
N GLU A 117 9.00 18.52 -4.85
CA GLU A 117 10.39 18.71 -5.33
C GLU A 117 11.44 17.90 -4.55
N VAL A 118 11.07 17.29 -3.42
CA VAL A 118 11.96 16.40 -2.68
C VAL A 118 12.32 15.19 -3.56
N PRO A 119 13.62 14.83 -3.68
CA PRO A 119 14.04 13.64 -4.42
C PRO A 119 13.23 12.41 -4.01
N THR A 120 12.64 11.74 -4.99
CA THR A 120 11.71 10.63 -4.80
C THR A 120 12.20 9.42 -5.58
N ALA A 121 12.28 8.27 -4.92
CA ALA A 121 12.50 6.98 -5.56
C ALA A 121 11.18 6.23 -5.71
N CYS A 122 11.05 5.48 -6.80
CA CYS A 122 9.94 4.55 -7.03
C CYS A 122 10.50 3.14 -7.24
N ALA A 123 10.20 2.23 -6.30
CA ALA A 123 10.48 0.80 -6.40
C ALA A 123 9.19 0.06 -6.78
N LEU A 124 9.11 -0.42 -8.02
CA LEU A 124 7.91 -1.01 -8.59
C LEU A 124 7.96 -2.54 -8.46
N PHE A 125 7.27 -3.05 -7.46
CA PHE A 125 7.09 -4.48 -7.24
C PHE A 125 5.99 -5.02 -8.17
N PRO A 126 6.23 -6.09 -8.93
CA PRO A 126 5.36 -6.50 -10.06
C PRO A 126 3.98 -6.99 -9.62
N ARG A 127 3.83 -7.39 -8.36
CA ARG A 127 2.61 -7.98 -7.82
C ARG A 127 1.93 -7.11 -6.77
N GLU A 128 2.29 -5.82 -6.74
CA GLU A 128 1.53 -4.81 -5.99
C GLU A 128 0.03 -4.94 -6.31
N LEU A 129 -0.80 -4.74 -5.28
CA LEU A 129 -2.25 -4.86 -5.36
C LEU A 129 -2.83 -3.97 -6.47
N LEU A 130 -2.32 -2.75 -6.55
CA LEU A 130 -2.77 -1.75 -7.50
C LEU A 130 -1.72 -1.54 -8.57
N ARG A 131 -2.17 -1.42 -9.82
CA ARG A 131 -1.26 -1.14 -10.93
C ARG A 131 -0.49 0.15 -10.70
N TRP A 132 0.81 0.08 -10.91
CA TRP A 132 1.68 1.25 -10.90
C TRP A 132 1.22 2.28 -11.94
N ALA A 133 1.22 3.55 -11.52
CA ALA A 133 0.96 4.65 -12.44
C ALA A 133 2.06 4.73 -13.50
N PRO A 134 1.74 5.14 -14.74
CA PRO A 134 2.76 5.45 -15.74
C PRO A 134 3.76 6.45 -15.19
N ARG A 135 5.04 6.27 -15.53
CA ARG A 135 6.13 7.15 -15.06
C ARG A 135 5.86 8.63 -15.37
N SER A 136 5.27 8.91 -16.53
CA SER A 136 4.84 10.26 -16.95
C SER A 136 3.85 10.92 -15.99
N TYR A 137 2.94 10.13 -15.39
CA TYR A 137 2.01 10.61 -14.37
C TYR A 137 2.75 10.95 -13.09
N VAL A 138 3.65 10.07 -12.65
CA VAL A 138 4.41 10.20 -11.39
C VAL A 138 5.41 11.36 -11.44
N GLU A 139 6.17 11.50 -12.53
CA GLU A 139 7.16 12.57 -12.71
C GLU A 139 6.53 13.98 -12.76
N ARG A 140 5.25 14.06 -13.14
CA ARG A 140 4.50 15.32 -13.11
C ARG A 140 4.14 15.75 -11.69
N ILE A 141 4.02 14.81 -10.75
CA ILE A 141 3.62 15.07 -9.37
C ILE A 141 4.79 14.98 -8.37
N PHE A 142 5.86 14.27 -8.72
CA PHE A 142 7.06 14.07 -7.89
C PHE A 142 8.35 14.36 -8.67
N ASN A 143 9.37 14.81 -7.96
CA ASN A 143 10.74 14.81 -8.42
C ASN A 143 11.35 13.41 -8.35
N VAL A 144 10.98 12.57 -9.32
CA VAL A 144 11.49 11.20 -9.42
C VAL A 144 12.94 11.21 -9.86
N THR A 145 13.85 10.84 -8.96
CA THR A 145 15.28 10.73 -9.24
C THR A 145 15.72 9.29 -9.48
N ARG A 146 14.90 8.32 -9.07
CA ARG A 146 15.15 6.89 -9.25
C ARG A 146 13.86 6.13 -9.55
N TRP A 147 13.93 5.22 -10.51
CA TRP A 147 12.81 4.40 -10.95
C TRP A 147 13.30 2.97 -11.20
N THR A 148 12.90 2.04 -10.35
CA THR A 148 13.38 0.66 -10.35
C THR A 148 12.22 -0.30 -10.54
N GLU A 149 12.27 -1.12 -11.57
CA GLU A 149 11.32 -2.21 -11.79
C GLU A 149 11.89 -3.50 -11.20
N MET A 150 11.21 -4.06 -10.20
CA MET A 150 11.64 -5.27 -9.51
C MET A 150 11.21 -6.52 -10.26
N ASN A 151 11.96 -7.61 -10.11
CA ASN A 151 11.68 -8.88 -10.78
C ASN A 151 10.69 -9.78 -10.02
N SER A 152 10.41 -9.49 -8.75
CA SER A 152 9.58 -10.29 -7.85
C SER A 152 9.07 -9.44 -6.67
N GLY A 153 8.08 -9.95 -5.94
CA GLY A 153 7.51 -9.31 -4.76
C GLY A 153 6.26 -8.47 -5.04
N ALA A 154 5.56 -8.10 -3.97
CA ALA A 154 4.25 -7.46 -4.01
C ALA A 154 4.12 -6.33 -2.98
N HIS A 155 2.94 -6.19 -2.35
CA HIS A 155 2.60 -5.10 -1.45
C HIS A 155 3.47 -5.06 -0.20
N PHE A 156 3.92 -6.23 0.28
CA PHE A 156 4.74 -6.35 1.47
C PHE A 156 6.23 -6.44 1.12
N ALA A 157 6.68 -5.61 0.17
CA ALA A 157 8.03 -5.58 -0.41
C ALA A 157 9.17 -5.83 0.59
N ALA A 158 9.20 -5.09 1.71
CA ALA A 158 10.26 -5.19 2.70
C ALA A 158 10.32 -6.56 3.41
N MET A 159 9.21 -7.28 3.45
CA MET A 159 9.10 -8.60 4.07
C MET A 159 9.21 -9.74 3.05
N GLU A 160 8.68 -9.55 1.83
CA GLU A 160 8.72 -10.55 0.77
C GLU A 160 10.09 -10.63 0.09
N GLU A 161 10.67 -9.47 -0.23
CA GLU A 161 11.94 -9.37 -0.95
C GLU A 161 12.88 -8.36 -0.25
N PRO A 162 13.33 -8.67 0.98
CA PRO A 162 14.07 -7.73 1.82
C PRO A 162 15.36 -7.21 1.17
N GLU A 163 16.07 -8.07 0.43
CA GLU A 163 17.31 -7.69 -0.27
C GLU A 163 17.05 -6.73 -1.44
N LEU A 164 16.00 -6.96 -2.24
CA LEU A 164 15.62 -6.02 -3.31
C LEU A 164 15.22 -4.67 -2.72
N TYR A 165 14.41 -4.69 -1.66
CA TYR A 165 13.94 -3.49 -0.98
C TYR A 165 15.09 -2.66 -0.38
N ILE A 166 15.98 -3.30 0.39
CA ILE A 166 17.06 -2.58 1.08
C ILE A 166 18.13 -2.07 0.12
N ASN A 167 18.43 -2.81 -0.95
CA ASN A 167 19.43 -2.38 -1.94
C ASN A 167 18.94 -1.14 -2.70
N ASP A 168 17.66 -1.07 -3.05
CA ASP A 168 17.09 0.13 -3.67
C ASP A 168 17.16 1.37 -2.77
N ILE A 169 16.86 1.21 -1.47
CA ILE A 169 17.02 2.28 -0.48
C ILE A 169 18.47 2.74 -0.38
N ARG A 170 19.43 1.81 -0.33
CA ARG A 170 20.87 2.12 -0.22
C ARG A 170 21.38 2.86 -1.45
N GLU A 171 20.98 2.41 -2.64
CA GLU A 171 21.35 3.07 -3.89
C GLU A 171 20.74 4.47 -3.96
N PHE A 172 19.45 4.62 -3.65
CA PHE A 172 18.79 5.93 -3.57
C PHE A 172 19.50 6.88 -2.59
N ALA A 173 19.83 6.40 -1.39
CA ALA A 173 20.57 7.19 -0.40
C ALA A 173 21.95 7.57 -0.95
N THR A 174 22.70 6.65 -1.54
CA THR A 174 24.04 6.95 -2.05
C THR A 174 23.98 7.98 -3.17
N GLU A 175 23.04 7.88 -4.11
CA GLU A 175 22.87 8.83 -5.22
C GLU A 175 22.52 10.26 -4.77
N ASN A 176 21.83 10.41 -3.63
CA ASN A 176 21.30 11.70 -3.17
C ASN A 176 22.04 12.28 -1.95
N TYR A 177 22.99 11.54 -1.35
CA TYR A 177 23.83 11.99 -0.24
C TYR A 177 25.28 12.34 -0.62
N VAL A 178 25.68 12.25 -1.90
CA VAL A 178 26.97 12.82 -2.35
C VAL A 178 26.82 14.33 -2.48
N SER A 179 27.17 15.06 -1.42
CA SER A 179 27.48 16.49 -1.43
C SER A 179 28.96 16.74 -1.16
#